data_AF-A0A0F9WPN4-F1
#
_entry.id   AF-A0A0F9WPN4-F1
#
_cell.length_a   1.000
_cell.length_b   1.000
_cell.length_c   1.000
_cell.angle_alpha   90.00
_cell.angle_beta   90.00
_cell.angle_gamma   90.00
#
_symmetry.space_group_name_H-M   'P 1'
#
loop_
_entity.id
_entity.type
_entity.pdbx_description
1 polymer ?
#
loop_
_entity_poly.entity_id
_entity_poly.type
_entity_poly.pdbx_seq_one_letter_code
_entity_poly.pdbx_strand_id
1 'polypeptide(L)'
;MEEYLERKKDLLDEIKKIAIPNSTINELISIHKEILTKKESVLNVKTYKNYLRLIENSESTTDDCEVKHIESELICPFQQIKIATPFRNHCNHVYEREGLEKYVNGRNIKCPVLGCHAIVKLK
;
A
#
# COMPACT_ATOMS: atom_id res chain seq x y z
N MET A 1 13.30 9.79 13.41
CA MET A 1 12.32 10.37 12.46
C MET A 1 12.94 11.52 11.67
N GLU A 2 13.65 12.44 12.32
CA GLU A 2 14.36 13.54 11.64
C GLU A 2 15.49 13.05 10.73
N GLU A 3 16.30 12.09 11.17
CA GLU A 3 17.36 11.46 10.37
C GLU A 3 16.85 10.83 9.05
N TYR A 4 15.65 10.26 9.07
CA TYR A 4 15.02 9.69 7.86
C TYR A 4 14.60 10.78 6.86
N LEU A 5 14.07 11.91 7.36
CA LEU A 5 13.67 13.04 6.52
C LEU A 5 14.87 13.70 5.86
N GLU A 6 15.99 13.76 6.57
CA GLU A 6 17.26 14.33 6.08
C GLU A 6 17.84 13.46 4.97
N ARG A 7 18.00 12.15 5.21
CA ARG A 7 18.43 11.18 4.18
C ARG A 7 17.56 11.23 2.92
N LYS A 8 16.25 11.43 3.07
CA LYS A 8 15.31 11.49 1.94
C LYS A 8 15.44 12.78 1.13
N LYS A 9 15.82 13.91 1.76
CA LYS A 9 16.13 15.16 1.05
C LYS A 9 17.40 15.02 0.23
N ASP A 10 18.42 14.39 0.80
CA ASP A 10 19.70 14.16 0.10
C ASP A 10 19.51 13.32 -1.16
N LEU A 11 18.71 12.25 -1.07
CA LEU A 11 18.35 11.42 -2.22
C LEU A 11 17.64 12.21 -3.33
N LEU A 12 16.74 13.14 -2.99
CA LEU A 12 16.08 13.98 -3.99
C LEU A 12 17.06 14.93 -4.69
N ASP A 13 18.09 15.40 -3.98
CA ASP A 13 19.15 16.23 -4.56
C ASP A 13 20.09 15.43 -5.46
N GLU A 14 20.35 14.16 -5.14
CA GLU A 14 21.08 13.25 -6.02
C GLU A 14 20.29 12.93 -7.29
N ILE A 15 18.99 12.63 -7.17
CA ILE A 15 18.11 12.39 -8.32
C ILE A 15 18.08 13.63 -9.22
N LYS A 16 18.02 14.84 -8.64
CA LYS A 16 18.05 16.10 -9.42
C LYS A 16 19.34 16.28 -10.22
N LYS A 17 20.48 15.80 -9.71
CA LYS A 17 21.78 15.89 -10.40
C LYS A 17 21.89 14.89 -11.56
N ILE A 18 21.27 13.72 -11.41
CA ILE A 18 21.31 12.62 -12.40
C ILE A 18 20.23 12.81 -13.47
N ALA A 19 19.08 13.35 -13.08
CA ALA A 19 18.00 13.67 -14.00
C ALA A 19 18.45 14.80 -14.94
N ILE A 20 18.74 14.42 -16.19
CA ILE A 20 18.81 15.30 -17.36
C ILE A 20 17.63 16.30 -17.30
N PRO A 21 17.73 17.55 -17.81
CA PRO A 21 16.69 18.58 -17.66
C PRO A 21 15.31 18.10 -18.14
N ASN A 22 14.57 17.49 -17.22
CA ASN A 22 13.24 16.95 -17.42
C ASN A 22 12.35 17.78 -16.51
N SER A 23 11.53 18.64 -17.12
CA SER A 23 10.65 19.57 -16.42
C SER A 23 9.71 18.83 -15.46
N THR A 24 9.21 17.67 -15.85
CA THR A 24 8.31 16.84 -15.04
C THR A 24 9.00 16.28 -13.79
N ILE A 25 10.23 15.78 -13.93
CA ILE A 25 10.99 15.25 -12.79
C ILE A 25 11.33 16.37 -11.80
N ASN A 26 11.69 17.56 -12.29
CA ASN A 26 11.98 18.70 -11.44
C ASN A 26 10.74 19.18 -10.65
N GLU A 27 9.57 19.17 -11.28
CA GLU A 27 8.30 19.52 -10.62
C GLU A 27 7.95 18.52 -9.51
N LEU A 28 8.09 17.22 -9.78
CA LEU A 28 7.84 16.15 -8.80
C LEU A 28 8.81 16.23 -7.60
N ILE A 29 10.09 16.51 -7.84
CA ILE A 29 11.09 16.71 -6.78
C ILE A 29 10.71 17.90 -5.90
N SER A 30 10.25 19.01 -6.50
CA SER A 30 9.83 20.20 -5.76
C SER A 30 8.65 19.92 -4.83
N ILE A 31 7.63 19.21 -5.34
CA ILE A 31 6.45 18.82 -4.55
C ILE A 31 6.87 17.91 -3.38
N HIS A 32 7.76 16.94 -3.62
CA HIS A 32 8.19 16.01 -2.58
C HIS A 32 8.95 16.72 -1.46
N LYS A 33 9.79 17.71 -1.79
CA LYS A 33 10.48 18.54 -0.79
C LYS A 33 9.51 19.37 0.04
N GLU A 34 8.45 19.89 -0.56
CA GLU A 34 7.41 20.66 0.14
C GLU A 34 6.65 19.77 1.15
N ILE A 35 6.30 18.55 0.76
CA ILE A 35 5.65 17.56 1.63
C ILE A 35 6.55 17.18 2.81
N LEU A 36 7.86 17.00 2.57
CA LEU A 36 8.82 16.62 3.62
C LEU A 36 9.12 17.76 4.60
N THR A 37 8.91 19.02 4.21
CA THR A 37 9.19 20.19 5.06
C THR A 37 7.98 20.64 5.87
N LYS A 38 6.76 20.42 5.37
CA LYS A 38 5.53 20.70 6.12
C LYS A 38 5.14 19.46 6.93
N LYS A 39 5.44 19.47 8.25
CA LYS A 39 5.03 18.42 9.23
C LYS A 39 3.52 18.12 9.20
N GLU A 40 2.74 19.08 8.73
CA GLU A 40 1.33 18.92 8.39
C GLU A 40 1.15 19.24 6.90
N SER A 41 1.40 18.27 6.02
CA SER A 41 0.76 18.32 4.73
C SER A 41 -0.71 17.98 4.94
N VAL A 42 -1.49 18.99 5.37
CA VAL A 42 -2.88 19.07 4.94
C VAL A 42 -2.75 19.13 3.43
N LEU A 43 -2.85 17.98 2.77
CA LEU A 43 -2.89 17.89 1.32
C LEU A 43 -3.94 18.92 0.91
N ASN A 44 -3.47 20.03 0.33
CA ASN A 44 -4.35 21.10 -0.09
C ASN A 44 -5.41 20.42 -0.95
N VAL A 45 -6.69 20.58 -0.57
CA VAL A 45 -7.79 19.83 -1.19
C VAL A 45 -7.78 19.98 -2.71
N LYS A 46 -7.27 21.11 -3.23
CA LYS A 46 -7.04 21.30 -4.66
C LYS A 46 -5.93 20.39 -5.20
N THR A 47 -4.80 20.31 -4.53
CA THR A 47 -3.68 19.42 -4.89
C THR A 47 -4.12 17.96 -4.86
N TYR A 48 -4.85 17.54 -3.82
CA TYR A 48 -5.40 16.18 -3.74
C TYR A 48 -6.42 15.89 -4.86
N LYS A 49 -7.32 16.82 -5.16
CA LYS A 49 -8.26 16.70 -6.29
C LYS A 49 -7.56 16.64 -7.64
N ASN A 50 -6.47 17.39 -7.81
CA ASN A 50 -5.66 17.32 -9.03
C ASN A 50 -4.95 15.97 -9.15
N TYR A 51 -4.43 15.41 -8.05
CA TYR A 51 -3.87 14.06 -8.03
C TYR A 51 -4.92 13.00 -8.35
N LEU A 52 -6.12 13.07 -7.75
CA LEU A 52 -7.22 12.16 -8.07
C LEU A 52 -7.59 12.23 -9.55
N ARG A 53 -7.69 13.44 -10.11
CA ARG A 53 -7.93 13.61 -11.56
C ARG A 53 -6.80 13.07 -12.43
N LEU A 54 -5.54 13.18 -12.00
CA LEU A 54 -4.41 12.61 -12.73
C LEU A 54 -4.41 11.07 -12.68
N ILE A 55 -4.89 10.47 -11.59
CA ILE A 55 -5.05 9.02 -11.44
C ILE A 55 -6.29 8.52 -12.20
N GLU A 56 -7.39 9.27 -12.19
CA GLU A 56 -8.60 8.96 -12.96
C GLU A 56 -8.39 9.10 -14.47
N ASN A 57 -7.54 10.04 -14.89
CA ASN A 57 -7.20 10.28 -16.29
C ASN A 57 -5.88 9.64 -16.72
N SER A 58 -5.13 8.99 -15.81
CA SER A 58 -4.11 8.05 -16.25
C SER A 58 -4.88 6.91 -16.87
N GLU A 59 -4.96 6.90 -18.20
CA GLU A 59 -5.29 5.70 -18.94
C GLU A 59 -4.52 4.58 -18.26
N SER A 60 -5.24 3.58 -17.77
CA SER A 60 -4.62 2.35 -17.33
C SER A 60 -3.92 1.80 -18.55
N THR A 61 -2.68 2.23 -18.77
CA THR A 61 -1.72 1.44 -19.51
C THR A 61 -1.78 0.13 -18.77
N THR A 62 -2.41 -0.85 -19.40
CA THR A 62 -2.18 -2.24 -19.13
C THR A 62 -0.71 -2.46 -19.44
N ASP A 63 0.17 -1.91 -18.60
CA ASP A 63 1.48 -2.47 -18.41
C ASP A 63 1.15 -3.88 -17.99
N ASP A 64 1.41 -4.82 -18.90
CA ASP A 64 1.44 -6.23 -18.63
C ASP A 64 2.42 -6.40 -17.46
N CYS A 65 1.88 -6.30 -16.24
CA CYS A 65 2.58 -6.55 -15.00
C CYS A 65 2.81 -8.05 -14.97
N GLU A 66 3.83 -8.47 -15.71
CA GLU A 66 4.30 -9.82 -15.79
C GLU A 66 4.95 -10.11 -14.44
N VAL A 67 4.28 -10.89 -13.61
CA VAL A 67 4.82 -11.30 -12.33
C VAL A 67 5.97 -12.27 -12.60
N LYS A 68 7.19 -11.73 -12.68
CA LYS A 68 8.40 -12.50 -13.05
C LYS A 68 8.78 -13.57 -12.02
N HIS A 69 8.36 -13.38 -10.76
CA HIS A 69 8.64 -14.33 -9.67
C HIS A 69 7.75 -14.05 -8.45
N ILE A 70 7.11 -15.08 -7.90
CA ILE A 70 6.47 -15.02 -6.57
C ILE A 70 7.20 -16.01 -5.67
N GLU A 71 8.18 -15.52 -4.92
CA GLU A 71 8.75 -16.23 -3.77
C GLU A 71 8.21 -15.61 -2.49
N SER A 72 7.00 -16.00 -2.11
CA SER A 72 6.52 -15.73 -0.77
C SER A 72 5.75 -16.92 -0.27
N GLU A 73 6.24 -17.52 0.80
CA GLU A 73 5.42 -18.40 1.62
C GLU A 73 4.21 -17.57 2.09
N LEU A 74 3.00 -18.05 1.80
CA LEU A 74 1.79 -17.39 2.25
C LEU A 74 1.73 -17.46 3.78
N ILE A 75 1.80 -16.31 4.46
CA ILE A 75 1.71 -16.22 5.93
C ILE A 75 0.30 -15.77 6.32
N CYS A 76 -0.29 -16.47 7.30
CA CYS A 76 -1.58 -16.13 7.87
C CYS A 76 -1.49 -14.79 8.62
N PRO A 77 -2.28 -13.76 8.28
CA PRO A 77 -2.09 -12.40 8.79
C PRO A 77 -2.42 -12.23 10.28
N PHE A 78 -3.16 -13.17 10.89
CA PHE A 78 -3.48 -13.09 12.34
C PHE A 78 -2.76 -14.13 13.20
N GLN A 79 -2.37 -15.29 12.64
CA GLN A 79 -1.60 -16.30 13.37
C GLN A 79 -0.09 -16.18 13.15
N GLN A 80 0.34 -15.44 12.12
CA GLN A 80 1.75 -15.30 11.74
C GLN A 80 2.45 -16.64 11.47
N ILE A 81 1.70 -17.63 11.00
CA ILE A 81 2.20 -18.96 10.59
C ILE A 81 2.11 -19.11 9.08
N LYS A 82 2.93 -20.01 8.52
CA LYS A 82 2.79 -20.44 7.13
C LYS A 82 1.42 -21.10 6.92
N ILE A 83 0.70 -20.67 5.89
CA ILE A 83 -0.59 -21.22 5.51
C ILE A 83 -0.36 -22.58 4.84
N ALA A 84 -0.86 -23.63 5.46
CA ALA A 84 -0.98 -24.96 4.90
C ALA A 84 -2.35 -25.14 4.23
N THR A 85 -3.42 -24.70 4.89
CA THR A 85 -4.81 -24.82 4.38
C THR A 85 -5.42 -23.44 4.18
N PRO A 86 -5.32 -22.84 2.98
CA PRO A 86 -5.81 -21.51 2.74
C PRO A 86 -7.34 -21.45 2.79
N PHE A 87 -7.86 -20.49 3.52
CA PHE A 87 -9.25 -20.06 3.47
C PHE A 87 -9.32 -18.60 3.03
N ARG A 88 -10.06 -18.32 1.95
CA ARG A 88 -10.29 -16.97 1.44
C ARG A 88 -11.69 -16.51 1.84
N ASN A 89 -11.78 -15.43 2.62
CA ASN A 89 -13.05 -14.80 2.95
C ASN A 89 -13.56 -13.92 1.78
N HIS A 90 -14.82 -13.47 1.84
CA HIS A 90 -15.41 -12.53 0.87
C HIS A 90 -14.70 -11.17 0.78
N CYS A 91 -13.99 -10.76 1.83
CA CYS A 91 -13.11 -9.59 1.81
C CYS A 91 -11.73 -9.84 1.16
N ASN A 92 -11.56 -10.98 0.48
CA ASN A 92 -10.33 -11.43 -0.19
C ASN A 92 -9.11 -11.70 0.70
N HIS A 93 -9.19 -11.47 2.01
CA HIS A 93 -8.15 -11.90 2.93
C HIS A 93 -8.07 -13.43 3.04
N VAL A 94 -6.84 -13.93 3.08
CA VAL A 94 -6.50 -15.35 3.13
C VAL A 94 -5.94 -15.70 4.51
N TYR A 95 -6.36 -16.84 5.04
CA TYR A 95 -6.03 -17.31 6.38
C TYR A 95 -5.67 -18.78 6.37
N GLU A 96 -5.03 -19.25 7.44
CA GLU A 96 -5.05 -20.68 7.77
C GLU A 96 -6.44 -21.07 8.26
N ARG A 97 -7.04 -22.08 7.63
CA ARG A 97 -8.42 -22.50 7.84
C ARG A 97 -8.67 -22.92 9.29
N GLU A 98 -7.84 -23.81 9.84
CA GLU A 98 -8.05 -24.35 11.18
C GLU A 98 -8.01 -23.26 12.25
N GLY A 99 -7.09 -22.31 12.11
CA GLY A 99 -7.01 -21.17 13.00
C GLY A 99 -8.22 -20.27 12.91
N LEU A 100 -8.71 -20.02 11.69
CA LEU A 100 -9.86 -19.17 11.47
C LEU A 100 -11.14 -19.82 12.00
N GLU A 101 -11.32 -21.11 11.82
CA GLU A 101 -12.44 -21.88 12.36
C GLU A 101 -12.48 -21.80 13.90
N LYS A 102 -11.32 -21.95 14.56
CA LYS A 102 -11.18 -21.76 16.02
C LYS A 102 -11.45 -20.33 16.46
N TYR A 103 -11.02 -19.33 15.68
CA TYR A 103 -11.29 -17.91 15.97
C TYR A 103 -12.79 -17.59 15.90
N VAL A 104 -13.46 -18.05 14.84
CA VAL A 104 -14.90 -17.92 14.60
C VAL A 104 -15.70 -18.63 15.68
N ASN A 105 -15.40 -19.90 15.93
CA ASN A 105 -16.07 -20.74 16.93
C ASN A 105 -17.62 -20.64 16.83
N GLY A 106 -18.15 -20.73 15.61
CA GLY A 106 -19.59 -20.63 15.33
C GLY A 106 -20.22 -19.24 15.53
N ARG A 107 -19.44 -18.19 15.78
CA ARG A 107 -19.95 -16.82 16.00
C ARG A 107 -19.82 -15.96 14.74
N ASN A 108 -20.70 -14.99 14.59
CA ASN A 108 -20.54 -13.94 13.58
C ASN A 108 -19.50 -12.92 14.05
N ILE A 109 -18.26 -13.07 13.59
CA ILE A 109 -17.17 -12.15 13.93
C ILE A 109 -16.61 -11.43 12.71
N LYS A 110 -16.08 -10.24 12.99
CA LYS A 110 -15.39 -9.42 12.00
C LYS A 110 -14.09 -10.11 11.56
N CYS A 111 -13.70 -9.81 10.34
CA CYS A 111 -12.41 -10.13 9.78
C CYS A 111 -11.28 -9.77 10.76
N PRO A 112 -10.32 -10.69 11.04
CA PRO A 112 -9.18 -10.41 11.92
C PRO A 112 -8.23 -9.32 11.40
N VAL A 113 -8.27 -9.01 10.10
CA VAL A 113 -7.35 -8.03 9.50
C VAL A 113 -7.78 -6.63 9.92
N LEU A 114 -6.85 -5.88 10.51
CA LEU A 114 -7.08 -4.52 10.98
C LEU A 114 -7.64 -3.62 9.86
N GLY A 115 -8.69 -2.87 10.18
CA GLY A 115 -9.37 -1.99 9.23
C GLY A 115 -10.40 -2.69 8.33
N CYS A 116 -10.46 -4.02 8.32
CA CYS A 116 -11.50 -4.74 7.59
C CYS A 116 -12.78 -4.88 8.44
N HIS A 117 -13.91 -4.49 7.87
CA HIS A 117 -15.22 -4.51 8.54
C HIS A 117 -16.11 -5.69 8.10
N ALA A 118 -15.63 -6.52 7.17
CA ALA A 118 -16.39 -7.65 6.66
C ALA A 118 -16.57 -8.75 7.73
N ILE A 119 -17.70 -9.44 7.68
CA ILE A 119 -17.97 -10.62 8.52
C ILE A 119 -17.29 -11.85 7.89
N VAL A 120 -16.70 -12.70 8.72
CA VAL A 120 -16.16 -13.99 8.27
C VAL A 120 -17.32 -14.95 8.05
N LYS A 121 -17.41 -15.51 6.84
CA LYS A 121 -18.40 -16.53 6.49
C LYS A 121 -17.69 -17.83 6.12
N LEU A 122 -17.56 -18.73 7.09
CA LEU A 122 -17.12 -20.10 6.84
C LEU A 122 -18.22 -20.79 6.03
N LYS A 123 -18.00 -20.95 4.73
CA LYS A 123 -18.86 -21.77 3.86
C LYS A 123 -18.40 -23.21 3.89
#